data_AF-A0A498P8D3-F1
#
_entry.id   AF-A0A498P8D3-F1
#
_cell.length_a   1.000
_cell.length_b   1.000
_cell.length_c   1.000
_cell.angle_alpha   90.00
_cell.angle_beta   90.00
_cell.angle_gamma   90.00
#
_symmetry.space_group_name_H-M   'P 1'
#
loop_
_entity.id
_entity.type
_entity.pdbx_description
1 polymer ?
#
loop_
_entity_poly.entity_id
_entity_poly.type
_entity_poly.pdbx_seq_one_letter_code
_entity_poly.pdbx_strand_id
1 'polypeptide(L)'
;MRKDEPPLVQETSAKRIVVGPLDVQLHSSAVHRILKMAACTLDHEYQPYCKPQPDVVEERVSVVPEQVSALEEFIPTRQTSVTLMRATVTVPAAEYNLLHLLLPVLLGHKVSTAQTSVPQFQLLRPLPALQLQFERVTFEHSVPMYEQEVTRTASSLNQPSDTLLHHCYTHCYLKVFELQAGLTVIDSEGVFQPLIPIIPSFSTALYGKQLHLPAYCPHRTSRRPRTFETPTNPDQRNPGRVLLKALSGSAVCP
;
A
#
# COMPACT_ATOMS: atom_id res chain seq x y z
N MET A 1 47.07 -7.40 -28.22
CA MET A 1 46.61 -6.69 -27.00
C MET A 1 45.10 -6.82 -26.95
N ARG A 2 44.56 -7.41 -25.88
CA ARG A 2 43.10 -7.49 -25.68
C ARG A 2 42.59 -6.06 -25.50
N LYS A 3 41.57 -5.71 -26.26
CA LYS A 3 40.86 -4.43 -26.14
C LYS A 3 39.99 -4.60 -24.90
N ASP A 4 40.42 -4.03 -23.78
CA ASP A 4 39.62 -4.03 -22.55
C ASP A 4 38.32 -3.28 -22.86
N GLU A 5 37.23 -4.03 -23.04
CA GLU A 5 35.89 -3.47 -23.02
C GLU A 5 35.69 -2.79 -21.66
N PRO A 6 35.18 -1.54 -21.62
CA PRO A 6 34.85 -0.94 -20.35
C PRO A 6 33.84 -1.84 -19.64
N PRO A 7 34.04 -2.14 -18.34
CA PRO A 7 33.09 -2.97 -17.60
C PRO A 7 31.70 -2.30 -17.68
N LEU A 8 30.68 -3.07 -18.06
CA LEU A 8 29.29 -2.62 -18.06
C LEU A 8 28.99 -2.06 -16.66
N VAL A 9 28.79 -0.75 -16.56
CA VAL A 9 28.53 -0.09 -15.27
C VAL A 9 27.14 -0.48 -14.82
N GLN A 10 27.07 -1.37 -13.83
CA GLN A 10 25.83 -1.91 -13.28
C GLN A 10 25.17 -0.88 -12.35
N GLU A 11 24.27 -0.05 -12.85
CA GLU A 11 23.59 0.97 -12.06
C GLU A 11 22.36 0.41 -11.32
N THR A 12 22.30 0.62 -10.00
CA THR A 12 21.13 0.30 -9.17
C THR A 12 20.84 1.44 -8.20
N SER A 13 19.56 1.79 -8.05
CA SER A 13 19.12 2.87 -7.16
C SER A 13 18.22 2.31 -6.06
N ALA A 14 18.68 2.35 -4.80
CA ALA A 14 17.87 1.92 -3.65
C ALA A 14 17.53 3.10 -2.73
N LYS A 15 16.24 3.26 -2.41
CA LYS A 15 15.74 4.16 -1.36
C LYS A 15 15.09 3.34 -0.26
N ARG A 16 15.51 3.57 0.99
CA ARG A 16 14.95 2.89 2.16
C ARG A 16 14.51 3.91 3.21
N ILE A 17 13.26 3.82 3.60
CA ILE A 17 12.68 4.60 4.70
C ILE A 17 12.30 3.60 5.79
N VAL A 18 12.80 3.81 7.00
CA VAL A 18 12.43 3.02 8.16
C VAL A 18 11.80 3.97 9.17
N VAL A 19 10.57 3.67 9.56
CA VAL A 19 9.84 4.35 10.61
C VAL A 19 9.90 3.44 11.84
N GLY A 20 10.41 3.98 12.94
CA GLY A 20 10.57 3.26 14.21
C GLY A 20 9.24 2.99 14.91
N PRO A 21 9.28 2.64 16.20
CA PRO A 21 8.09 2.39 17.01
C PRO A 21 7.11 3.56 16.90
N LEU A 22 5.87 3.26 16.52
CA LEU A 22 4.85 4.26 16.28
C LEU A 22 3.60 3.89 17.08
N ASP A 23 3.21 4.73 18.03
CA ASP A 23 1.93 4.59 18.73
C ASP A 23 0.97 5.67 18.23
N VAL A 24 -0.15 5.25 17.65
CA VAL A 24 -1.18 6.15 17.08
C VAL A 24 -2.48 5.95 17.84
N GLN A 25 -2.98 7.02 18.44
CA GLN A 25 -4.30 7.05 19.06
C GLN A 25 -5.31 7.77 18.17
N LEU A 26 -6.32 7.05 17.71
CA LEU A 26 -7.36 7.55 16.82
C LEU A 26 -8.56 8.05 17.62
N HIS A 27 -8.42 9.28 18.12
CA HIS A 27 -9.54 10.04 18.70
C HIS A 27 -10.45 10.59 17.60
N SER A 28 -11.70 10.90 17.94
CA SER A 28 -12.68 11.47 16.99
C SER A 28 -12.17 12.74 16.31
N SER A 29 -11.46 13.60 17.04
CA SER A 29 -10.83 14.82 16.50
C SER A 29 -9.69 14.51 15.52
N ALA A 30 -8.89 13.47 15.78
CA ALA A 30 -7.82 13.03 14.91
C ALA A 30 -8.38 12.52 13.58
N VAL A 31 -9.42 11.67 13.63
CA VAL A 31 -10.11 11.16 12.44
C VAL A 31 -10.66 12.32 11.60
N HIS A 32 -11.34 13.28 12.23
CA HIS A 32 -11.87 14.45 11.52
C HIS A 32 -10.77 15.29 10.87
N ARG A 33 -9.63 15.50 11.54
CA ARG A 33 -8.48 16.23 10.98
C ARG A 33 -7.85 15.49 9.81
N ILE A 34 -7.69 14.16 9.91
CA ILE A 34 -7.16 13.33 8.83
C ILE A 34 -8.10 13.38 7.62
N LEU A 35 -9.41 13.22 7.85
CA LEU A 35 -10.40 13.26 6.77
C LEU A 35 -10.45 14.63 6.10
N LYS A 36 -10.37 15.72 6.89
CA LYS A 36 -10.27 17.08 6.36
C LYS A 36 -8.98 17.28 5.55
N MET A 37 -7.84 16.81 6.05
CA MET A 37 -6.57 16.87 5.33
C MET A 37 -6.65 16.10 4.01
N ALA A 38 -7.26 14.91 4.01
CA ALA A 38 -7.47 14.13 2.80
C ALA A 38 -8.37 14.86 1.79
N ALA A 39 -9.51 15.41 2.24
CA ALA A 39 -10.40 16.21 1.40
C ALA A 39 -9.66 17.42 0.79
N CYS A 40 -8.93 18.19 1.60
CA CYS A 40 -8.13 19.31 1.11
C CYS A 40 -7.00 18.90 0.15
N THR A 41 -6.46 17.69 0.29
CA THR A 41 -5.43 17.16 -0.62
C THR A 41 -6.03 16.76 -1.97
N LEU A 42 -7.26 16.23 -1.97
CA LEU A 42 -7.98 15.88 -3.19
C LEU A 42 -8.49 17.13 -3.93
N ASP A 43 -8.95 18.13 -3.19
CA ASP A 43 -9.43 19.43 -3.72
C ASP A 43 -8.27 20.44 -3.92
N HIS A 44 -7.03 19.95 -3.97
CA HIS A 44 -5.85 20.78 -4.10
C HIS A 44 -5.77 21.44 -5.49
N GLU A 45 -6.05 22.74 -5.56
CA GLU A 45 -6.01 23.52 -6.81
C GLU A 45 -4.59 23.88 -7.29
N TYR A 46 -3.54 23.58 -6.52
CA TYR A 46 -2.19 23.94 -6.92
C TYR A 46 -1.72 23.06 -8.07
N GLN A 47 -1.20 23.70 -9.10
CA GLN A 47 -0.62 22.99 -10.23
C GLN A 47 0.69 22.31 -9.78
N PRO A 48 0.84 20.99 -9.97
CA PRO A 48 2.05 20.30 -9.54
C PRO A 48 3.29 20.93 -10.19
N TYR A 49 4.33 21.18 -9.38
CA TYR A 49 5.60 21.77 -9.83
C TYR A 49 6.22 21.02 -11.01
N CYS A 50 5.98 19.70 -11.08
CA CYS A 50 6.33 18.87 -12.20
C CYS A 50 5.04 18.34 -12.83
N LYS A 51 4.75 18.80 -14.05
CA LYS A 51 3.80 18.09 -14.91
C LYS A 51 4.52 16.84 -15.42
N PRO A 52 3.91 15.63 -15.33
CA PRO A 52 4.43 14.48 -16.05
C PRO A 52 4.58 14.88 -17.51
N GLN A 53 5.77 14.69 -18.09
CA GLN A 53 5.92 14.89 -19.53
C GLN A 53 4.94 13.92 -20.22
N PRO A 54 4.14 14.39 -21.20
CA PRO A 54 3.26 13.49 -21.94
C PRO A 54 4.13 12.40 -22.57
N ASP A 55 3.67 11.15 -22.49
CA ASP A 55 4.27 10.03 -23.20
C ASP A 55 4.21 10.35 -24.70
N VAL A 56 5.27 10.95 -25.23
CA VAL A 56 5.43 11.10 -26.68
C VAL A 56 5.67 9.69 -27.20
N VAL A 57 4.64 9.12 -27.80
CA VAL A 57 4.73 7.87 -28.56
C VAL A 57 5.58 8.16 -29.78
N GLU A 58 6.91 8.15 -29.60
CA GLU A 58 7.83 8.09 -30.74
C GLU A 58 7.61 6.78 -31.48
N GLU A 59 7.65 6.90 -32.80
CA GLU A 59 7.50 5.86 -33.78
C GLU A 59 8.46 4.69 -33.51
N ARG A 60 8.06 3.46 -33.90
CA ARG A 60 8.84 2.23 -33.70
C ARG A 60 10.20 2.35 -34.40
N VAL A 61 11.22 2.81 -33.69
CA VAL A 61 12.59 2.81 -34.19
C VAL A 61 13.08 1.36 -34.21
N SER A 62 13.67 0.95 -35.33
CA SER A 62 14.33 -0.35 -35.46
C SER A 62 15.48 -0.45 -34.45
N VAL A 63 15.30 -1.23 -33.38
CA VAL A 63 16.30 -1.43 -32.33
C VAL A 63 17.40 -2.35 -32.88
N VAL A 64 18.67 -1.98 -32.67
CA VAL A 64 19.82 -2.80 -33.07
C VAL A 64 19.93 -4.02 -32.15
N PRO A 65 20.11 -5.25 -32.66
CA PRO A 65 20.10 -6.48 -31.85
C PRO A 65 21.18 -6.55 -30.76
N GLU A 66 22.31 -5.86 -30.95
CA GLU A 66 23.37 -5.73 -29.94
C GLU A 66 22.89 -4.93 -28.70
N GLN A 67 22.04 -3.92 -28.90
CA GLN A 67 21.47 -3.12 -27.80
C GLN A 67 20.42 -3.91 -27.01
N VAL A 68 19.68 -4.80 -27.68
CA VAL A 68 18.72 -5.70 -27.03
C VAL A 68 19.45 -6.70 -26.13
N SER A 69 20.54 -7.27 -26.62
CA SER A 69 21.32 -8.27 -25.88
C SER A 69 21.97 -7.66 -24.62
N ALA A 70 22.51 -6.44 -24.72
CA ALA A 70 23.05 -5.72 -23.57
C ALA A 70 21.97 -5.35 -22.53
N LEU A 71 20.77 -4.98 -23.00
CA LEU A 71 19.63 -4.68 -22.12
C LEU A 71 19.08 -5.96 -21.45
N GLU A 72 19.10 -7.10 -22.13
CA GLU A 72 18.71 -8.40 -21.56
C GLU A 72 19.71 -8.92 -20.53
N GLU A 73 20.99 -8.61 -20.69
CA GLU A 73 22.05 -9.00 -19.75
C GLU A 73 21.92 -8.28 -18.40
N PHE A 74 21.59 -6.99 -18.42
CA PHE A 74 21.36 -6.24 -17.18
C PHE A 74 20.36 -5.08 -17.34
N ILE A 75 19.21 -5.20 -16.65
CA ILE A 75 18.22 -4.13 -16.55
C ILE A 75 18.40 -3.38 -15.23
N PRO A 76 18.81 -2.10 -15.26
CA PRO A 76 18.99 -1.30 -14.05
C PRO A 76 17.62 -1.08 -13.37
N THR A 77 17.59 -1.27 -12.05
CA THR A 77 16.35 -1.20 -11.25
C THR A 77 16.44 -0.13 -10.17
N ARG A 78 15.28 0.50 -9.91
CA ARG A 78 15.04 1.41 -8.80
C ARG A 78 14.13 0.73 -7.79
N GLN A 79 14.65 0.50 -6.59
CA GLN A 79 13.89 -0.08 -5.48
C GLN A 79 13.61 0.99 -4.43
N THR A 80 12.35 1.14 -4.03
CA THR A 80 11.93 1.94 -2.88
C THR A 80 11.33 1.01 -1.83
N SER A 81 11.85 1.05 -0.62
CA SER A 81 11.38 0.24 0.50
C SER A 81 10.96 1.14 1.66
N VAL A 82 9.76 0.92 2.18
CA VAL A 82 9.21 1.60 3.36
C VAL A 82 8.93 0.52 4.41
N THR A 83 9.60 0.61 5.56
CA THR A 83 9.41 -0.32 6.67
C THR A 83 8.89 0.42 7.88
N LEU A 84 7.80 -0.07 8.46
CA LEU A 84 7.25 0.41 9.73
C LEU A 84 7.49 -0.67 10.79
N MET A 85 8.11 -0.30 11.90
CA MET A 85 8.46 -1.21 12.99
C MET A 85 7.63 -0.93 14.23
N ARG A 86 7.19 -1.99 14.93
CA ARG A 86 6.53 -1.94 16.25
C ARG A 86 5.49 -0.85 16.35
N ALA A 87 4.52 -0.93 15.45
CA ALA A 87 3.50 0.08 15.35
C ALA A 87 2.18 -0.42 15.94
N THR A 88 1.57 0.46 16.71
CA THR A 88 0.34 0.22 17.46
C THR A 88 -0.66 1.30 17.08
N VAL A 89 -1.88 0.88 16.74
CA VAL A 89 -2.99 1.78 16.46
C VAL A 89 -4.10 1.47 17.45
N THR A 90 -4.47 2.45 18.25
CA THR A 90 -5.49 2.31 19.30
C THR A 90 -6.69 3.21 18.99
N VAL A 91 -7.88 2.61 19.00
CA VAL A 91 -9.16 3.27 18.79
C VAL A 91 -9.96 3.17 20.10
N PRO A 92 -9.93 4.20 20.96
CA PRO A 92 -10.71 4.20 22.18
C PRO A 92 -12.21 4.31 21.90
N ALA A 93 -13.04 3.72 22.76
CA ALA A 93 -14.46 4.01 22.79
C ALA A 93 -14.70 5.46 23.21
N ALA A 94 -15.89 5.98 22.90
CA ALA A 94 -16.23 7.35 23.23
C ALA A 94 -16.23 7.59 24.75
N GLU A 95 -15.53 8.64 25.17
CA GLU A 95 -15.26 8.93 26.57
C GLU A 95 -16.48 9.49 27.34
N TYR A 96 -17.57 9.83 26.63
CA TYR A 96 -18.69 10.58 27.20
C TYR A 96 -20.02 9.82 27.07
N ASN A 97 -20.79 9.82 28.16
CA ASN A 97 -22.09 9.15 28.31
C ASN A 97 -23.21 9.61 27.37
N LEU A 98 -23.00 10.67 26.59
CA LEU A 98 -24.08 11.35 25.84
C LEU A 98 -24.22 10.87 24.40
N LEU A 99 -23.47 9.85 23.98
CA LEU A 99 -23.61 9.27 22.64
C LEU A 99 -25.07 8.88 22.34
N HIS A 100 -25.80 8.33 23.31
CA HIS A 100 -27.20 7.95 23.15
C HIS A 100 -28.13 9.15 22.86
N LEU A 101 -27.79 10.34 23.34
CA LEU A 101 -28.54 11.58 23.05
C LEU A 101 -28.12 12.20 21.72
N LEU A 102 -26.85 12.04 21.32
CA LEU A 102 -26.31 12.59 20.08
C LEU A 102 -26.56 11.67 18.86
N LEU A 103 -26.73 10.37 19.06
CA LEU A 103 -26.98 9.37 18.02
C LEU A 103 -28.22 9.70 17.17
N PRO A 104 -29.39 10.04 17.76
CA PRO A 104 -30.57 10.48 16.99
C PRO A 104 -30.30 11.71 16.13
N VAL A 105 -29.55 12.70 16.64
CA VAL A 105 -29.16 13.91 15.91
C VAL A 105 -28.24 13.56 14.73
N LEU A 106 -27.22 12.73 14.96
CA LEU A 106 -26.27 12.29 13.93
C LEU A 106 -26.94 11.42 12.86
N LEU A 107 -27.92 10.60 13.24
CA LEU A 107 -28.72 9.77 12.33
C LEU A 107 -29.84 10.55 11.63
N GLY A 108 -29.92 11.88 11.81
CA GLY A 108 -30.88 12.74 11.11
C GLY A 108 -32.32 12.65 11.60
N HIS A 109 -32.56 12.08 12.79
CA HIS A 109 -33.88 12.04 13.39
C HIS A 109 -34.24 13.41 13.98
N LYS A 110 -35.47 13.89 13.75
CA LYS A 110 -35.98 15.12 14.35
C LYS A 110 -36.04 14.98 15.87
N VAL A 111 -35.16 15.69 16.57
CA VAL A 111 -35.15 15.73 18.03
C VAL A 111 -36.30 16.61 18.51
N SER A 112 -37.19 16.05 19.33
CA SER A 112 -38.23 16.80 20.02
C SER A 112 -37.60 17.76 21.02
N THR A 113 -38.04 19.02 21.03
CA THR A 113 -37.50 20.18 21.75
C THR A 113 -37.68 20.14 23.29
N ALA A 114 -37.80 18.96 23.90
CA ALA A 114 -38.15 18.80 25.32
C ALA A 114 -36.95 18.58 26.28
N GLN A 115 -35.70 18.78 25.86
CA GLN A 115 -34.53 18.58 26.72
C GLN A 115 -33.72 19.86 26.89
N THR A 116 -34.24 20.78 27.69
CA THR A 116 -33.53 21.94 28.21
C THR A 116 -32.83 21.57 29.52
N SER A 117 -31.78 20.76 29.44
CA SER A 117 -30.86 20.57 30.56
C SER A 117 -29.45 20.49 29.99
N VAL A 118 -28.54 21.32 30.49
CA VAL A 118 -27.12 21.30 30.09
C VAL A 118 -26.61 19.87 30.33
N PRO A 119 -26.23 19.13 29.28
CA PRO A 119 -25.82 17.75 29.48
C PRO A 119 -24.48 17.76 30.20
N GLN A 120 -24.45 17.26 31.44
CA GLN A 120 -23.22 17.17 32.22
C GLN A 120 -22.34 16.06 31.62
N PHE A 121 -21.22 16.44 31.02
CA PHE A 121 -20.24 15.49 30.51
C PHE A 121 -19.60 14.74 31.68
N GLN A 122 -19.99 13.48 31.86
CA GLN A 122 -19.33 12.57 32.77
C GLN A 122 -18.37 11.68 31.98
N LEU A 123 -17.11 11.66 32.42
CA LEU A 123 -16.08 10.81 31.88
C LEU A 123 -16.37 9.37 32.25
N LEU A 124 -16.59 8.52 31.24
CA LEU A 124 -16.66 7.08 31.43
C LEU A 124 -15.23 6.55 31.54
N ARG A 125 -14.84 6.00 32.69
CA ARG A 125 -13.64 5.15 32.82
C ARG A 125 -13.97 3.98 33.75
N PRO A 126 -13.44 2.77 33.51
CA PRO A 126 -12.50 2.42 32.44
C PRO A 126 -13.16 2.32 31.05
N LEU A 127 -12.39 2.60 29.99
CA LEU A 127 -12.87 2.64 28.60
C LEU A 127 -12.34 1.45 27.79
N PRO A 128 -13.21 0.69 27.11
CA PRO A 128 -12.73 -0.28 26.15
C PRO A 128 -12.11 0.44 24.94
N ALA A 129 -11.05 -0.13 24.39
CA ALA A 129 -10.40 0.35 23.18
C ALA A 129 -10.06 -0.84 22.27
N LEU A 130 -10.22 -0.64 20.97
CA LEU A 130 -9.73 -1.59 19.97
C LEU A 130 -8.27 -1.26 19.69
N GLN A 131 -7.39 -2.26 19.77
CA GLN A 131 -5.96 -2.07 19.51
C GLN A 131 -5.49 -3.03 18.42
N LEU A 132 -4.77 -2.48 17.46
CA LEU A 132 -4.11 -3.18 16.37
C LEU A 132 -2.60 -3.04 16.56
N GLN A 133 -1.89 -4.15 16.67
CA GLN A 133 -0.44 -4.19 16.85
C GLN A 133 0.21 -4.94 15.69
N PHE A 134 1.38 -4.50 15.25
CA PHE A 134 2.18 -5.24 14.28
C PHE A 134 3.67 -4.99 14.51
N GLU A 135 4.46 -6.06 14.49
CA GLU A 135 5.90 -5.99 14.76
C GLU A 135 6.64 -5.34 13.59
N ARG A 136 6.25 -5.68 12.35
CA ARG A 136 6.89 -5.12 11.16
C ARG A 136 5.97 -5.16 9.95
N VAL A 137 5.85 -4.03 9.26
CA VAL A 137 5.23 -3.95 7.93
C VAL A 137 6.25 -3.40 6.95
N THR A 138 6.50 -4.11 5.87
CA THR A 138 7.45 -3.71 4.83
C THR A 138 6.74 -3.64 3.49
N PHE A 139 6.75 -2.46 2.88
CA PHE A 139 6.30 -2.23 1.53
C PHE A 139 7.52 -2.00 0.63
N GLU A 140 7.72 -2.86 -0.35
CA GLU A 140 8.78 -2.73 -1.35
C GLU A 140 8.16 -2.49 -2.72
N HIS A 141 8.74 -1.54 -3.45
CA HIS A 141 8.31 -1.14 -4.77
C HIS A 141 9.54 -1.12 -5.69
N SER A 142 9.54 -1.95 -6.71
CA SER A 142 10.65 -2.09 -7.66
C SER A 142 10.19 -1.80 -9.08
N VAL A 143 10.92 -0.92 -9.77
CA VAL A 143 10.65 -0.46 -11.14
C VAL A 143 11.97 -0.37 -11.92
N PRO A 144 12.02 -0.68 -13.23
CA PRO A 144 13.21 -0.41 -14.03
C PRO A 144 13.55 1.10 -14.07
N MET A 145 14.84 1.46 -14.10
CA MET A 145 15.25 2.87 -14.20
C MET A 145 14.96 3.48 -15.58
N TYR A 146 15.13 2.70 -16.64
CA TYR A 146 14.84 3.09 -18.03
C TYR A 146 13.57 2.42 -18.53
N GLU A 147 12.46 2.69 -17.85
CA GLU A 147 11.15 2.08 -18.10
C GLU A 147 10.67 2.24 -19.56
N GLN A 148 10.92 3.41 -20.17
CA GLN A 148 10.50 3.70 -21.54
C GLN A 148 11.34 2.92 -22.56
N GLU A 149 12.65 2.80 -22.37
CA GLU A 149 13.54 2.07 -23.27
C GLU A 149 13.27 0.56 -23.23
N VAL A 150 13.06 0.00 -22.04
CA VAL A 150 12.71 -1.42 -21.86
C VAL A 150 11.37 -1.73 -22.53
N THR A 151 10.35 -0.89 -22.29
CA THR A 151 9.02 -1.08 -22.88
C THR A 151 9.02 -0.88 -24.39
N ARG A 152 9.78 0.10 -24.91
CA ARG A 152 9.95 0.32 -26.36
C ARG A 152 10.60 -0.89 -27.02
N THR A 153 11.74 -1.36 -26.49
CA THR A 153 12.45 -2.54 -27.00
C THR A 153 11.55 -3.78 -26.97
N ALA A 154 10.91 -4.08 -25.84
CA ALA A 154 10.00 -5.22 -25.72
C ALA A 154 8.81 -5.15 -26.69
N SER A 155 8.29 -3.94 -26.97
CA SER A 155 7.18 -3.74 -27.92
C SER A 155 7.59 -3.80 -29.40
N SER A 156 8.86 -3.51 -29.71
CA SER A 156 9.42 -3.60 -31.07
C SER A 156 9.74 -5.03 -31.50
N LEU A 157 9.90 -5.92 -30.51
CA LEU A 157 10.18 -7.33 -30.72
C LEU A 157 8.89 -8.12 -30.97
N ASN A 158 8.87 -8.92 -32.03
CA ASN A 158 7.74 -9.82 -32.31
C ASN A 158 7.60 -10.92 -31.25
N GLN A 159 8.71 -11.32 -30.62
CA GLN A 159 8.75 -12.33 -29.56
C GLN A 159 9.71 -11.86 -28.45
N PRO A 160 9.24 -11.08 -27.46
CA PRO A 160 10.06 -10.65 -26.35
C PRO A 160 10.38 -11.83 -25.42
N SER A 161 11.56 -11.81 -24.81
CA SER A 161 11.99 -12.75 -23.78
C SER A 161 11.20 -12.57 -22.48
N ASP A 162 11.10 -13.63 -21.67
CA ASP A 162 10.39 -13.59 -20.37
C ASP A 162 11.07 -12.63 -19.37
N THR A 163 12.39 -12.47 -19.49
CA THR A 163 13.17 -11.51 -18.71
C THR A 163 12.76 -10.07 -19.03
N LEU A 164 12.69 -9.67 -20.30
CA LEU A 164 12.21 -8.34 -20.70
C LEU A 164 10.77 -8.10 -20.25
N LEU A 165 9.90 -9.09 -20.43
CA LEU A 165 8.50 -8.99 -20.01
C LEU A 165 8.36 -8.81 -18.50
N HIS A 166 9.17 -9.51 -17.70
CA HIS A 166 9.17 -9.34 -16.24
C HIS A 166 9.47 -7.89 -15.85
N HIS A 167 10.47 -7.28 -16.47
CA HIS A 167 10.89 -5.91 -16.18
C HIS A 167 9.95 -4.84 -16.75
N CYS A 168 9.02 -5.17 -17.66
CA CYS A 168 7.92 -4.29 -18.05
C CYS A 168 6.84 -4.16 -16.95
N TYR A 169 6.86 -4.99 -15.91
CA TYR A 169 5.96 -4.89 -14.77
C TYR A 169 6.61 -4.13 -13.61
N THR A 170 5.81 -3.28 -12.98
CA THR A 170 6.08 -2.75 -11.65
C THR A 170 5.76 -3.82 -10.61
N HIS A 171 6.72 -4.07 -9.73
CA HIS A 171 6.61 -5.08 -8.69
C HIS A 171 6.38 -4.44 -7.33
N CYS A 172 5.29 -4.83 -6.68
CA CYS A 172 4.93 -4.39 -5.34
C CYS A 172 4.94 -5.59 -4.39
N TYR A 173 5.68 -5.51 -3.30
CA TYR A 173 5.67 -6.49 -2.23
C TYR A 173 5.19 -5.84 -0.94
N LEU A 174 4.19 -6.43 -0.30
CA LEU A 174 3.75 -6.06 1.03
C LEU A 174 3.98 -7.25 1.96
N LYS A 175 4.84 -7.09 2.96
CA LYS A 175 5.10 -8.10 3.99
C LYS A 175 4.64 -7.55 5.33
N VAL A 176 3.75 -8.27 6.00
CA VAL A 176 3.19 -7.93 7.30
C VAL A 176 3.57 -9.05 8.26
N PHE A 177 4.24 -8.69 9.35
CA PHE A 177 4.69 -9.62 10.38
C PHE A 177 3.95 -9.37 11.68
N GLU A 178 3.44 -10.46 12.26
CA GLU A 178 2.83 -10.50 13.59
C GLU A 178 1.73 -9.45 13.79
N LEU A 179 0.81 -9.37 12.82
CA LEU A 179 -0.38 -8.54 12.96
C LEU A 179 -1.34 -9.18 13.96
N GLN A 180 -1.64 -8.45 15.02
CA GLN A 180 -2.56 -8.83 16.08
C GLN A 180 -3.62 -7.74 16.26
N ALA A 181 -4.88 -8.15 16.44
CA ALA A 181 -5.96 -7.23 16.76
C ALA A 181 -6.70 -7.72 18.01
N GLY A 182 -7.02 -6.82 18.92
CA GLY A 182 -7.70 -7.19 20.15
C GLY A 182 -8.34 -6.02 20.85
N LEU A 183 -8.95 -6.31 22.00
CA LEU A 183 -9.53 -5.31 22.89
C LEU A 183 -8.58 -5.07 24.05
N THR A 184 -8.36 -3.82 24.38
CA THR A 184 -7.71 -3.38 25.62
C THR A 184 -8.68 -2.50 26.40
N VAL A 185 -8.40 -2.32 27.68
CA VAL A 185 -9.16 -1.45 28.57
C VAL A 185 -8.22 -0.34 29.04
N ILE A 186 -8.70 0.89 28.99
CA ILE A 186 -8.00 2.09 29.47
C ILE A 186 -8.53 2.38 30.87
N ASP A 187 -7.65 2.30 31.86
CA ASP A 187 -7.99 2.53 33.27
C ASP A 187 -8.32 4.01 33.58
N SER A 188 -8.79 4.28 34.80
CA SER A 188 -9.03 5.65 35.30
C SER A 188 -7.80 6.55 35.18
N GLU A 189 -6.61 5.97 35.26
CA GLU A 189 -5.31 6.66 35.16
C GLU A 189 -4.81 6.77 33.72
N GLY A 190 -5.55 6.27 32.73
CA GLY A 190 -5.14 6.27 31.32
C GLY A 190 -4.14 5.17 30.94
N VAL A 191 -3.93 4.19 31.81
CA VAL A 191 -3.04 3.04 31.57
C VAL A 191 -3.75 1.98 30.74
N PHE A 192 -3.05 1.43 29.75
CA PHE A 192 -3.56 0.34 28.93
C PHE A 192 -3.37 -1.01 29.62
N GLN A 193 -4.47 -1.74 29.78
CA GLN A 193 -4.46 -3.12 30.22
C GLN A 193 -3.96 -4.07 29.11
N PRO A 194 -3.49 -5.28 29.46
CA PRO A 194 -3.02 -6.25 28.48
C PRO A 194 -4.07 -6.54 27.41
N LEU A 195 -3.61 -6.67 26.16
CA LEU A 195 -4.44 -6.90 24.99
C LEU A 195 -5.12 -8.27 25.04
N ILE A 196 -6.45 -8.29 24.94
CA ILE A 196 -7.25 -9.51 24.76
C ILE A 196 -7.39 -9.75 23.25
N PRO A 197 -6.72 -10.76 22.66
CA PRO A 197 -6.72 -10.97 21.21
C PRO A 197 -8.10 -11.41 20.70
N ILE A 198 -8.67 -10.65 19.77
CA ILE A 198 -9.80 -11.11 18.93
C ILE A 198 -9.26 -11.87 17.73
N ILE A 199 -8.23 -11.30 17.09
CA ILE A 199 -7.54 -11.89 15.96
C ILE A 199 -6.16 -12.32 16.48
N PRO A 200 -5.83 -13.61 16.44
CA PRO A 200 -4.52 -14.09 16.87
C PRO A 200 -3.44 -13.53 15.94
N SER A 201 -2.22 -13.43 16.45
CA SER A 201 -1.06 -12.95 15.69
C SER A 201 -0.88 -13.76 14.40
N PHE A 202 -0.88 -13.09 13.25
CA PHE A 202 -0.60 -13.72 11.96
C PHE A 202 0.37 -12.90 11.12
N SER A 203 1.11 -13.59 10.26
CA SER A 203 2.01 -12.95 9.29
C SER A 203 1.50 -13.25 7.88
N THR A 204 1.56 -12.25 7.00
CA THR A 204 1.13 -12.40 5.62
C THR A 204 2.05 -11.63 4.68
N ALA A 205 2.21 -12.14 3.47
CA ALA A 205 2.89 -11.43 2.41
C ALA A 205 1.96 -11.40 1.18
N LEU A 206 2.03 -10.30 0.44
CA LEU A 206 1.30 -10.09 -0.80
C LEU A 206 2.28 -9.59 -1.84
N TYR A 207 2.15 -10.12 -3.05
CA TYR A 207 2.91 -9.70 -4.20
C TYR A 207 1.95 -9.24 -5.29
N GLY A 208 2.24 -8.10 -5.90
CA GLY A 208 1.47 -7.56 -7.00
C GLY A 208 2.38 -7.22 -8.17
N LYS A 209 1.90 -7.53 -9.38
CA LYS A 209 2.48 -7.02 -10.62
C LYS A 209 1.49 -6.04 -11.27
N GLN A 210 1.98 -4.90 -11.74
CA GLN A 210 1.21 -3.95 -12.51
C GLN A 210 1.98 -3.57 -13.77
N LEU A 211 1.36 -3.68 -14.94
CA LEU A 211 2.01 -3.30 -16.20
C LEU A 211 2.28 -1.79 -16.23
N HIS A 212 3.51 -1.43 -16.59
CA HIS A 212 3.90 -0.04 -16.79
C HIS A 212 3.60 0.39 -18.24
N LEU A 213 3.12 1.62 -18.43
CA LEU A 213 2.83 2.21 -19.76
C LEU A 213 1.96 1.35 -20.71
N PRO A 214 0.66 1.13 -20.40
CA PRO A 214 -0.24 0.32 -21.23
C PRO A 214 -0.46 0.88 -22.65
N ALA A 215 -0.08 2.13 -22.92
CA ALA A 215 -0.21 2.78 -24.22
C ALA A 215 0.73 2.17 -25.30
N TYR A 216 1.91 1.67 -24.92
CA TYR A 216 2.89 1.11 -25.86
C TYR A 216 2.68 -0.39 -26.15
N CYS A 217 1.76 -1.05 -25.44
CA CYS A 217 1.32 -2.42 -25.72
C CYS A 217 -0.15 -2.48 -26.18
N PRO A 218 -0.51 -1.86 -27.32
CA PRO A 218 -1.91 -1.77 -27.75
C PRO A 218 -2.52 -3.12 -28.14
N HIS A 219 -1.71 -4.13 -28.47
CA HIS A 219 -2.21 -5.38 -29.03
C HIS A 219 -2.54 -6.49 -28.02
N ARG A 220 -2.27 -6.32 -26.71
CA ARG A 220 -2.36 -7.45 -25.76
C ARG A 220 -3.21 -7.27 -24.51
N THR A 221 -3.69 -6.08 -24.13
CA THR A 221 -4.57 -5.99 -22.95
C THR A 221 -5.52 -4.78 -23.00
N SER A 222 -6.81 -5.01 -23.29
CA SER A 222 -7.86 -3.98 -23.15
C SER A 222 -8.26 -3.68 -21.70
N ARG A 223 -7.57 -4.27 -20.72
CA ARG A 223 -7.84 -4.10 -19.28
C ARG A 223 -6.52 -4.09 -18.52
N ARG A 224 -6.26 -3.06 -17.70
CA ARG A 224 -5.07 -2.98 -16.83
C ARG A 224 -4.95 -4.27 -15.99
N PRO A 225 -4.00 -5.18 -16.26
CA PRO A 225 -3.88 -6.39 -15.47
C PRO A 225 -3.15 -6.01 -14.18
N ARG A 226 -3.91 -5.79 -13.10
CA ARG A 226 -3.37 -5.89 -11.73
C ARG A 226 -3.59 -7.32 -11.29
N THR A 227 -2.53 -8.11 -11.29
CA THR A 227 -2.53 -9.44 -10.69
C THR A 227 -1.88 -9.34 -9.32
N PHE A 228 -2.68 -9.62 -8.29
CA PHE A 228 -2.22 -9.80 -6.93
C PHE A 228 -2.16 -11.29 -6.64
N GLU A 229 -0.96 -11.77 -6.35
CA GLU A 229 -0.70 -13.13 -5.96
C GLU A 229 -0.24 -13.16 -4.51
N THR A 230 -0.75 -14.12 -3.77
CA THR A 230 -0.16 -14.45 -2.46
C THR A 230 1.07 -15.31 -2.76
N PRO A 231 2.29 -14.92 -2.33
CA PRO A 231 3.46 -15.78 -2.49
C PRO A 231 3.17 -17.14 -1.84
N THR A 232 3.28 -18.19 -2.64
CA THR A 232 3.06 -19.56 -2.23
C THR A 232 4.22 -19.99 -1.33
N ASN A 233 4.14 -19.68 -0.03
CA ASN A 233 5.09 -20.25 0.93
C ASN A 233 4.71 -21.73 1.12
N PRO A 234 5.61 -22.71 0.87
CA PRO A 234 5.28 -24.13 0.93
C PRO A 234 5.05 -24.66 2.36
N ASP A 235 5.21 -23.84 3.39
CA ASP A 235 5.25 -24.34 4.77
C ASP A 235 4.43 -23.49 5.77
N GLN A 236 3.11 -23.37 5.57
CA GLN A 236 2.21 -23.02 6.67
C GLN A 236 0.74 -23.35 6.38
N ARG A 237 0.28 -24.45 6.99
CA ARG A 237 -1.12 -24.87 7.06
C ARG A 237 -1.79 -24.10 8.21
N ASN A 238 -2.37 -22.92 7.93
CA ASN A 238 -3.16 -22.17 8.92
C ASN A 238 -4.45 -21.58 8.30
N PRO A 239 -5.57 -21.51 9.06
CA PRO A 239 -6.92 -21.25 8.55
C PRO A 239 -7.19 -19.79 8.10
N GLY A 240 -6.21 -18.88 8.21
CA GLY A 240 -6.33 -17.47 7.80
C GLY A 240 -6.38 -17.22 6.28
N ARG A 241 -6.24 -18.25 5.44
CA ARG A 241 -6.23 -18.12 3.96
C ARG A 241 -7.58 -17.72 3.35
N VAL A 242 -8.69 -17.79 4.10
CA VAL A 242 -10.03 -17.59 3.54
C VAL A 242 -10.35 -16.09 3.33
N LEU A 243 -9.81 -15.19 4.15
CA LEU A 243 -10.23 -13.78 4.12
C LEU A 243 -9.56 -12.95 3.00
N LEU A 244 -8.34 -13.29 2.59
CA LEU A 244 -7.58 -12.51 1.59
C LEU A 244 -7.87 -12.89 0.13
N LYS A 245 -8.49 -14.06 -0.13
CA LYS A 245 -8.89 -14.47 -1.49
C LYS A 245 -10.01 -13.61 -2.09
N ALA A 246 -10.70 -12.80 -1.27
CA ALA A 246 -11.83 -11.99 -1.72
C ALA A 246 -11.45 -10.72 -2.49
N LEU A 247 -10.17 -10.31 -2.49
CA LEU A 247 -9.72 -9.05 -3.13
C LEU A 247 -8.96 -9.24 -4.46
N SER A 248 -8.61 -10.48 -4.82
CA SER A 248 -7.94 -10.76 -6.10
C SER A 248 -8.98 -11.03 -7.19
N GLY A 249 -9.43 -9.96 -7.86
CA GLY A 249 -10.18 -10.06 -9.11
C GLY A 249 -9.29 -10.60 -10.23
N SER A 250 -9.09 -11.92 -10.26
CA SER A 250 -8.48 -12.63 -11.37
C SER A 250 -9.42 -12.54 -12.57
N ALA A 251 -9.00 -11.86 -13.64
CA ALA A 251 -9.35 -12.33 -14.98
C ALA A 251 -8.08 -12.90 -15.58
N VAL A 252 -8.00 -14.22 -15.52
CA VAL A 252 -7.27 -15.03 -16.48
C VAL A 252 -8.24 -15.25 -17.63
N CYS A 253 -7.84 -14.90 -18.85
CA CYS A 253 -8.41 -15.43 -20.08
C CYS A 253 -7.24 -15.71 -21.05
N PRO A 254 -7.39 -16.75 -21.88
CA PRO A 254 -6.37 -17.72 -22.30
C PRO A 254 -5.28 -17.20 -23.25
#